data_AF-A0A3N4LFT4-F1
#
_entry.id   AF-A0A3N4LFT4-F1
#
_cell.length_a   1.000
_cell.length_b   1.000
_cell.length_c   1.000
_cell.angle_alpha   90.00
_cell.angle_beta   90.00
_cell.angle_gamma   90.00
#
_symmetry.space_group_name_H-M   'P 1'
#
loop_
_entity.id
_entity.type
_entity.pdbx_description
1 polymer ?
#
loop_
_entity_poly.entity_id
_entity_poly.type
_entity_poly.pdbx_seq_one_letter_code
_entity_poly.pdbx_strand_id
1 'polypeptide(L)'
;PLDVGLFGPLQHHYSKAVDDYVRRGVYGIHKGNFLPIYLEARQATYTSLSIMKAFEICGLYPFNPRVVLNKLQTTQQMLCTEILPAAIAANLPPPTPKNSSQITRLVHQQKLLLAEETNSEAHEHILENLVDQLS
;
A
#
# COMPACT_ATOMS: atom_id res chain seq x y z
N PRO A 1 -12.99 14.58 -0.65
CA PRO A 1 -13.67 14.88 0.63
C PRO A 1 -14.01 13.62 1.43
N LEU A 2 -14.52 12.57 0.77
CA LEU A 2 -14.89 11.32 1.42
C LEU A 2 -13.69 10.61 2.06
N ASP A 3 -12.66 10.28 1.28
CA ASP A 3 -11.48 9.55 1.78
C ASP A 3 -10.67 10.35 2.81
N VAL A 4 -10.66 11.69 2.68
CA VAL A 4 -9.84 12.57 3.51
C VAL A 4 -10.51 12.92 4.83
N GLY A 5 -11.85 13.04 4.86
CA GLY A 5 -12.55 13.65 5.99
C GLY A 5 -13.77 12.90 6.50
N LEU A 6 -14.32 11.90 5.80
CA LEU A 6 -15.58 11.24 6.19
C LEU A 6 -15.45 9.73 6.39
N PHE A 7 -14.63 9.02 5.62
CA PHE A 7 -14.51 7.57 5.77
C PHE A 7 -13.78 7.15 7.05
N GLY A 8 -12.76 7.89 7.49
CA GLY A 8 -12.13 7.65 8.78
C GLY A 8 -13.12 7.78 9.96
N PRO A 9 -13.82 8.91 10.09
CA PRO A 9 -14.88 9.05 11.10
C PRO A 9 -16.03 8.05 10.96
N LEU A 10 -16.41 7.67 9.74
CA LEU A 10 -17.43 6.64 9.50
C LEU A 10 -16.99 5.28 10.04
N GLN A 11 -15.76 4.87 9.72
CA GLN A 11 -15.19 3.64 10.24
C GLN A 11 -15.17 3.66 11.77
N HIS A 12 -14.73 4.77 12.38
CA HIS A 12 -14.71 4.92 13.83
C HIS A 12 -16.10 4.78 14.46
N HIS A 13 -17.10 5.51 13.95
CA HIS A 13 -18.47 5.43 14.45
C HIS A 13 -19.09 4.05 14.22
N TYR A 14 -18.80 3.42 13.09
CA TYR A 14 -19.28 2.07 12.81
C TYR A 14 -18.66 1.05 13.77
N SER A 15 -17.34 1.08 13.97
CA SER A 15 -16.67 0.21 14.96
C SER A 15 -17.27 0.39 16.35
N LYS A 16 -17.49 1.63 16.78
CA LYS A 16 -18.15 1.91 18.06
C LYS A 16 -19.57 1.34 18.10
N ALA A 17 -20.36 1.53 17.06
CA ALA A 17 -21.71 0.98 16.99
C ALA A 17 -21.68 -0.56 17.07
N VAL A 18 -20.75 -1.21 16.36
CA VAL A 18 -20.55 -2.67 16.46
C VAL A 18 -20.22 -3.08 17.91
N ASP A 19 -19.29 -2.41 18.57
CA ASP A 19 -18.91 -2.70 19.95
C ASP A 19 -20.10 -2.56 20.91
N ASP A 20 -20.95 -1.56 20.70
CA ASP A 20 -22.18 -1.34 21.47
C ASP A 20 -23.19 -2.46 21.27
N TYR A 21 -23.35 -2.97 20.04
CA TYR A 21 -24.22 -4.12 19.74
C TYR A 21 -23.70 -5.41 20.38
N VAL A 22 -22.38 -5.64 20.32
CA VAL A 22 -21.73 -6.79 20.95
C VAL A 22 -21.93 -6.77 22.46
N ARG A 23 -21.77 -5.60 23.10
CA ARG A 23 -22.03 -5.42 24.55
C ARG A 23 -23.49 -5.70 24.94
N ARG A 24 -24.44 -5.55 24.01
CA ARG A 24 -25.86 -5.89 24.20
C ARG A 24 -26.19 -7.36 23.91
N GLY A 25 -25.20 -8.19 23.60
CA GLY A 25 -25.37 -9.62 23.33
C GLY A 25 -25.71 -9.96 21.87
N VAL A 26 -25.55 -9.01 20.94
CA VAL A 26 -25.68 -9.28 19.49
C VAL A 26 -24.30 -9.63 18.94
N TYR A 27 -24.10 -10.90 18.58
CA TYR A 27 -22.82 -11.40 18.09
C TYR A 27 -22.77 -11.44 16.56
N GLY A 28 -21.67 -10.90 16.01
CA GLY A 28 -21.40 -10.93 14.58
C GLY A 28 -22.23 -9.93 13.77
N ILE A 29 -21.78 -9.69 12.54
CA ILE A 29 -22.48 -8.84 11.58
C ILE A 29 -23.09 -9.74 10.50
N HIS A 30 -24.40 -9.65 10.34
CA HIS A 30 -25.19 -10.38 9.37
C HIS A 30 -26.12 -9.41 8.62
N LYS A 31 -26.71 -9.87 7.50
CA LYS A 31 -27.50 -9.00 6.62
C LYS A 31 -28.59 -8.20 7.36
N GLY A 32 -29.21 -8.80 8.38
CA GLY A 32 -30.28 -8.17 9.16
C GLY A 32 -29.82 -7.07 10.12
N ASN A 33 -28.58 -7.08 10.61
CA ASN A 33 -28.10 -6.09 11.58
C ASN A 33 -27.11 -5.08 10.97
N PHE A 34 -26.52 -5.38 9.81
CA PHE A 34 -25.59 -4.48 9.12
C PHE A 34 -26.21 -3.10 8.85
N LEU A 35 -27.40 -3.06 8.23
CA LEU A 35 -28.03 -1.80 7.84
C LEU A 35 -28.38 -0.91 9.04
N PRO A 36 -29.02 -1.41 10.12
CA PRO A 36 -29.23 -0.62 11.33
C PRO A 36 -27.94 -0.01 11.91
N ILE A 37 -26.89 -0.82 12.06
CA ILE A 37 -25.59 -0.39 12.61
C ILE A 37 -24.94 0.66 11.70
N TYR A 38 -24.96 0.42 10.38
CA TYR A 38 -24.43 1.36 9.41
C TYR A 38 -25.19 2.69 9.41
N LEU A 39 -26.53 2.67 9.48
CA LEU A 39 -27.34 3.89 9.49
C LEU A 39 -27.08 4.74 10.73
N GLU A 40 -26.92 4.11 11.90
CA GLU A 40 -26.52 4.79 13.14
C GLU A 40 -25.17 5.50 12.97
N ALA A 41 -24.15 4.77 12.51
CA ALA A 41 -22.83 5.33 12.26
C ALA A 41 -22.86 6.46 11.21
N ARG A 42 -23.63 6.25 10.13
CA ARG A 42 -23.80 7.22 9.05
C ARG A 42 -24.41 8.53 9.56
N GLN A 43 -25.47 8.46 10.37
CA GLN A 43 -26.08 9.67 10.93
C GLN A 43 -25.12 10.43 11.83
N ALA A 44 -24.34 9.71 12.64
CA ALA A 44 -23.33 10.34 13.50
C ALA A 44 -22.18 10.96 12.69
N THR A 45 -21.80 10.37 11.56
CA THR A 45 -20.67 10.85 10.74
C THR A 45 -21.04 11.97 9.78
N TYR A 46 -22.15 11.87 9.05
CA TYR A 46 -22.50 12.78 7.96
C TYR A 46 -23.41 13.90 8.45
N THR A 47 -22.85 14.81 9.23
CA THR A 47 -23.51 16.06 9.64
C THR A 47 -23.16 17.17 8.66
N SER A 48 -23.96 18.24 8.62
CA SER A 48 -23.63 19.41 7.79
C SER A 48 -22.24 19.97 8.12
N LEU A 49 -21.87 19.98 9.41
CA LEU A 49 -20.56 20.42 9.86
C LEU A 49 -19.43 19.52 9.34
N SER A 50 -19.54 18.20 9.49
CA SER A 50 -18.48 17.29 9.05
C SER A 50 -18.33 17.28 7.53
N ILE A 51 -19.42 17.41 6.79
CA ILE A 51 -19.39 17.55 5.33
C ILE A 51 -18.68 18.85 4.96
N MET A 52 -19.06 20.00 5.52
CA MET A 52 -18.40 21.28 5.24
C MET A 52 -16.89 21.21 5.58
N LYS A 53 -16.54 20.66 6.74
CA LYS A 53 -15.13 20.47 7.13
C LYS A 53 -14.37 19.55 6.19
N ALA A 54 -14.98 18.47 5.72
CA ALA A 54 -14.33 17.56 4.77
C ALA A 54 -14.06 18.24 3.41
N PHE A 55 -14.94 19.13 2.97
CA PHE A 55 -14.72 19.93 1.77
C PHE A 55 -13.63 21.00 1.97
N GLU A 56 -13.59 21.63 3.15
CA GLU A 56 -12.56 22.59 3.54
C GLU A 56 -11.17 21.94 3.58
N ILE A 57 -11.05 20.78 4.23
CA ILE A 57 -9.78 20.03 4.36
C ILE A 57 -9.29 19.51 3.00
N CYS A 58 -10.20 19.21 2.07
CA CYS A 58 -9.81 18.88 0.70
C CYS A 58 -9.46 20.09 -0.15
N GLY A 59 -9.65 21.32 0.35
CA GLY A 59 -9.50 22.52 -0.44
C GLY A 59 -10.49 22.60 -1.60
N LEU A 60 -11.66 21.95 -1.47
CA LEU A 60 -12.72 22.02 -2.49
C LEU A 60 -13.64 23.21 -2.24
N TYR A 61 -13.90 23.53 -0.97
CA TYR A 61 -14.72 24.68 -0.60
C TYR A 61 -14.26 25.33 0.70
N PRO A 62 -13.82 26.61 0.68
CA PRO A 62 -13.46 27.37 -0.53
C PRO A 62 -12.38 26.66 -1.35
N PHE A 63 -12.34 26.89 -2.66
CA PHE A 63 -11.38 26.23 -3.53
C PHE A 63 -9.94 26.68 -3.21
N ASN A 64 -9.11 25.74 -2.75
CA ASN A 64 -7.71 25.95 -2.43
C ASN A 64 -6.90 24.65 -2.65
N PRO A 65 -6.36 24.42 -3.85
CA PRO A 65 -5.64 23.18 -4.16
C PRO A 65 -4.33 23.02 -3.37
N ARG A 66 -3.78 24.10 -2.81
CA ARG A 66 -2.52 24.05 -2.03
C ARG A 66 -2.65 23.18 -0.79
N VAL A 67 -3.85 23.05 -0.21
CA VAL A 67 -4.11 22.22 0.96
C VAL A 67 -3.72 20.76 0.73
N VAL A 68 -4.03 20.21 -0.44
CA VAL A 68 -3.67 18.82 -0.80
C VAL A 68 -2.27 18.76 -1.41
N LEU A 69 -1.92 19.73 -2.27
CA LEU A 69 -0.60 19.74 -2.92
C LEU A 69 0.56 19.82 -1.91
N ASN A 70 0.44 20.64 -0.86
CA ASN A 70 1.47 20.74 0.16
C ASN A 70 1.66 19.40 0.91
N LYS A 71 0.56 18.69 1.21
CA LYS A 71 0.63 17.35 1.84
C LYS A 71 1.36 16.35 0.95
N LEU A 72 1.08 16.36 -0.36
CA LEU A 72 1.76 15.49 -1.32
C LEU A 72 3.25 15.80 -1.44
N GLN A 73 3.63 17.08 -1.45
CA GLN A 73 5.04 17.50 -1.48
C GLN A 73 5.80 17.00 -0.25
N THR A 74 5.21 17.09 0.95
CA THR A 74 5.80 16.53 2.17
C THR A 74 5.99 15.01 2.07
N THR A 75 4.98 14.27 1.58
CA THR A 75 5.09 12.81 1.40
C THR A 75 6.17 12.44 0.39
N GLN A 76 6.28 13.18 -0.73
CA GLN A 76 7.34 12.96 -1.72
C GLN A 76 8.73 13.26 -1.14
N GLN A 77 8.87 14.33 -0.36
CA GLN A 77 10.14 14.67 0.29
C GLN A 77 10.55 13.61 1.33
N MET A 78 9.62 13.09 2.13
CA MET A 78 9.88 11.96 3.02
C MET A 78 10.28 10.70 2.25
N LEU A 79 9.59 10.37 1.16
CA LEU A 79 9.94 9.22 0.32
C LEU A 79 11.34 9.37 -0.33
N CYS A 80 11.74 10.59 -0.66
CA CYS A 80 13.07 10.90 -1.19
C CYS A 80 14.16 11.01 -0.11
N THR A 81 13.82 11.14 1.18
CA THR A 81 14.80 11.24 2.28
C THR A 81 15.21 9.86 2.80
N GLU A 82 14.44 8.82 2.48
CA GLU A 82 14.89 7.41 2.53
C GLU A 82 15.84 7.12 1.34
N ILE A 83 16.95 7.88 1.20
CA ILE A 83 18.07 7.43 0.36
C ILE A 83 18.75 6.31 1.13
N LEU A 84 18.20 5.11 0.95
CA LEU A 84 18.77 3.89 1.44
C LEU A 84 20.18 3.73 0.83
N PRO A 85 21.24 3.45 1.62
CA PRO A 85 22.57 3.20 1.08
C PRO A 85 22.48 2.15 -0.03
N ALA A 86 23.17 2.39 -1.16
CA ALA A 86 23.07 1.58 -2.38
C ALA A 86 23.21 0.06 -2.15
N ALA A 87 23.87 -0.35 -1.07
CA ALA A 87 24.03 -1.72 -0.63
C ALA A 87 22.71 -2.45 -0.30
N ILE A 88 21.66 -1.76 0.17
CA ILE A 88 20.37 -2.39 0.50
C ILE A 88 19.41 -2.34 -0.70
N ALA A 89 19.60 -1.41 -1.64
CA ALA A 89 18.83 -1.33 -2.88
C ALA A 89 18.99 -2.56 -3.79
N ALA A 90 20.13 -3.27 -3.69
CA ALA A 90 20.36 -4.52 -4.40
C ALA A 90 19.50 -5.70 -3.88
N ASN A 91 18.99 -5.61 -2.64
CA ASN A 91 18.22 -6.69 -1.99
C ASN A 91 16.71 -6.43 -1.96
N LEU A 92 16.22 -5.35 -2.58
CA LEU A 92 14.78 -5.10 -2.67
C LEU A 92 14.18 -5.88 -3.84
N PRO A 93 12.98 -6.48 -3.67
CA PRO A 93 12.26 -7.06 -4.79
C PRO A 93 12.00 -5.98 -5.86
N PRO A 94 12.00 -6.34 -7.15
CA PRO A 94 11.87 -5.38 -8.23
C PRO A 94 10.56 -4.58 -8.08
N PRO A 95 10.57 -3.28 -8.42
CA PRO A 95 9.39 -2.43 -8.28
C PRO A 95 8.21 -3.00 -9.06
N THR A 96 7.01 -2.88 -8.48
CA THR A 96 5.78 -3.47 -9.03
C THR A 96 5.54 -2.95 -10.46
N PRO A 97 5.52 -3.83 -11.47
CA PRO A 97 5.35 -3.41 -12.85
C PRO A 97 3.95 -2.83 -13.07
N LYS A 98 3.88 -1.72 -13.80
CA LYS A 98 2.63 -0.96 -14.04
C LYS A 98 1.99 -1.27 -15.40
N ASN A 99 2.67 -2.06 -16.25
CA ASN A 99 2.17 -2.50 -17.55
C ASN A 99 2.82 -3.84 -17.98
N SER A 100 2.24 -4.50 -18.98
CA SER A 100 2.68 -5.83 -19.46
C SER A 100 4.10 -5.83 -20.04
N SER A 101 4.52 -4.76 -20.71
CA SER A 101 5.89 -4.62 -21.23
C SER A 101 6.94 -4.65 -20.12
N GLN A 102 6.63 -4.04 -18.97
CA GLN A 102 7.52 -4.08 -17.79
C GLN A 102 7.60 -5.48 -17.18
N ILE A 103 6.50 -6.24 -17.17
CA ILE A 103 6.49 -7.64 -16.71
C ILE A 103 7.43 -8.48 -17.58
N THR A 104 7.27 -8.41 -18.91
CA THR A 104 8.08 -9.18 -19.87
C THR A 104 9.57 -8.89 -19.69
N ARG A 105 9.94 -7.62 -19.48
CA ARG A 105 11.32 -7.20 -19.25
C ARG A 105 11.90 -7.77 -17.94
N LEU A 106 11.14 -7.73 -16.84
CA LEU A 106 11.59 -8.27 -15.55
C LEU A 106 11.79 -9.78 -15.59
N VAL A 107 10.86 -10.49 -16.22
CA VAL A 107 10.97 -11.95 -16.42
C VAL A 107 12.20 -12.29 -17.26
N HIS A 108 12.46 -11.53 -18.32
CA HIS A 108 13.64 -11.73 -19.15
C HIS A 108 14.93 -11.47 -18.35
N GLN A 109 14.98 -10.40 -17.57
CA GLN A 109 16.14 -10.06 -16.74
C GLN A 109 16.43 -11.15 -15.69
N GLN A 110 15.40 -11.68 -15.01
CA GLN A 110 15.60 -12.78 -14.07
C GLN A 110 16.09 -14.06 -14.75
N LYS A 111 15.61 -14.37 -15.96
CA LYS A 111 16.12 -15.52 -16.73
C LYS A 111 17.59 -15.37 -17.11
N LEU A 112 18.04 -14.15 -17.41
CA LEU A 112 19.45 -13.88 -17.73
C LEU A 112 20.34 -14.07 -16.50
N LEU A 113 19.93 -13.58 -15.34
CA LEU A 113 20.67 -13.75 -14.08
C LEU A 113 20.82 -15.23 -13.71
N LEU A 114 19.74 -16.01 -13.82
CA LEU A 114 19.79 -17.46 -13.59
C LEU A 114 20.70 -18.18 -14.61
N ALA A 115 20.72 -17.72 -15.87
CA ALA A 115 21.58 -18.29 -16.89
C ALA A 115 23.07 -18.00 -16.63
N GLU A 116 23.42 -16.81 -16.13
CA GLU A 116 24.79 -16.48 -15.75
C GLU A 116 25.27 -17.28 -14.52
N GLU A 117 24.42 -17.49 -13.52
CA GLU A 117 24.75 -18.32 -12.35
C GLU A 117 25.02 -19.77 -12.74
N THR A 118 24.16 -20.38 -13.58
CA THR A 118 24.36 -21.77 -14.05
C THR A 118 25.62 -21.96 -14.90
N ASN A 119 26.03 -20.92 -15.65
CA ASN A 119 27.24 -20.97 -16.46
C ASN A 119 28.51 -20.81 -15.61
N SER A 120 28.42 -20.09 -14.48
CA SER A 120 29.52 -19.95 -13.52
C SER A 120 29.76 -21.24 -12.73
N GLU A 121 28.69 -21.92 -12.28
CA GLU A 121 28.79 -23.21 -11.57
C GLU A 121 29.34 -24.31 -12.48
N ALA A 122 28.94 -24.32 -13.76
CA ALA A 122 29.47 -25.26 -14.74
C ALA A 122 30.97 -25.05 -15.00
N HIS A 123 31.45 -23.80 -14.97
CA HIS A 123 32.85 -23.47 -15.21
C HIS A 123 33.74 -23.83 -14.01
N GLU A 124 33.27 -23.60 -12.78
CA GLU A 124 33.95 -24.03 -11.53
C GLU A 124 34.11 -25.56 -11.48
N HIS A 125 33.06 -26.33 -11.79
CA HIS A 125 33.13 -27.80 -11.80
C HIS A 125 34.07 -28.36 -12.88
N ILE A 126 34.18 -27.69 -14.02
CA ILE A 126 35.13 -28.06 -15.09
C ILE A 126 36.57 -27.80 -14.64
N LEU A 127 36.81 -26.72 -13.91
CA LEU A 127 38.15 -26.39 -13.38
C LEU A 127 38.57 -27.33 -12.25
N GLU A 128 37.69 -27.69 -11.30
CA GLU A 128 38.01 -28.69 -10.27
C GLU A 128 38.37 -30.05 -10.88
N ASN A 129 37.60 -30.53 -11.86
CA ASN A 129 37.84 -31.84 -12.48
C ASN A 129 39.13 -31.87 -13.33
N LEU A 130 39.55 -30.72 -13.89
CA LEU A 130 40.83 -30.60 -14.59
C LEU A 130 42.04 -30.56 -13.64
N VAL A 131 41.87 -30.01 -12.43
CA VAL A 131 42.93 -29.99 -11.40
C VAL A 131 43.16 -31.40 -10.84
N ASP A 132 42.11 -32.20 -10.66
CA ASP A 132 42.21 -33.59 -10.18
C ASP A 132 42.79 -34.58 -11.20
N GLN A 133 42.69 -34.28 -12.51
CA GLN A 133 43.24 -35.11 -13.59
C GLN A 133 44.75 -34.87 -13.85
N LEU A 134 45.33 -33.80 -13.28
CA LEU A 134 46.73 -33.40 -13.49
C LEU A 134 47.62 -33.58 -12.25
N SER A 135 47.10 -34.17 -11.17
CA SER A 135 47.88 -34.60 -10.00
C SER A 135 48.08 -36.11 -9.96
#